data_AF-A0A7X6XSE2-F1
#
_entry.id   AF-A0A7X6XSE2-F1
#
_cell.length_a   1.000
_cell.length_b   1.000
_cell.length_c   1.000
_cell.angle_alpha   90.00
_cell.angle_beta   90.00
_cell.angle_gamma   90.00
#
_symmetry.space_group_name_H-M   'P 1'
#
loop_
_entity.id
_entity.type
_entity.pdbx_description
1 polymer ?
#
loop_
_entity_poly.entity_id
_entity_poly.type
_entity_poly.pdbx_seq_one_letter_code
_entity_poly.pdbx_strand_id
1 'polypeptide(L)'
;MLKQILYAGLGLVTITREKAEELVSELVKRGELSAEEGKDALNNILDRMQEERDKLRQRIQEQVENMISSMNLVRRSELDEIKQRLEKLEMKYNDDKKEEV
;
A
#
# COMPACT_ATOMS: atom_id res chain seq x y z
N MET A 1 -8.84 4.57 16.88
CA MET A 1 -8.90 4.44 15.40
C MET A 1 -7.69 3.69 14.85
N LEU A 2 -6.47 4.27 14.82
CA LEU A 2 -5.28 3.61 14.24
C LEU A 2 -4.96 2.21 14.81
N LYS A 3 -5.04 2.05 16.14
CA LYS A 3 -4.82 0.74 16.79
C LYS A 3 -5.83 -0.32 16.30
N GLN A 4 -7.09 0.07 16.07
CA GLN A 4 -8.13 -0.85 15.63
C GLN A 4 -7.95 -1.26 14.17
N ILE A 5 -7.48 -0.35 13.31
CA ILE A 5 -7.09 -0.67 11.92
C ILE A 5 -5.90 -1.63 11.89
N LEU A 6 -4.90 -1.41 12.76
CA LEU A 6 -3.77 -2.33 12.92
C LEU A 6 -4.20 -3.72 13.40
N TYR A 7 -5.06 -3.80 14.42
CA TYR A 7 -5.59 -5.07 14.91
C TYR A 7 -6.47 -5.78 13.87
N ALA A 8 -7.29 -5.04 13.12
CA ALA A 8 -8.07 -5.59 12.01
C ALA A 8 -7.17 -6.09 10.86
N GLY A 9 -6.07 -5.40 10.58
CA GLY A 9 -5.07 -5.81 9.59
C GLY A 9 -4.36 -7.12 9.95
N LEU A 10 -4.20 -7.42 11.24
CA LEU A 10 -3.61 -8.69 11.70
C LEU A 10 -4.57 -9.88 11.53
N GLY A 11 -5.89 -9.67 11.52
CA GLY A 11 -6.88 -10.75 11.38
C GLY A 11 -7.04 -11.28 9.94
N LEU A 12 -6.74 -10.46 8.92
CA LEU A 12 -6.92 -10.81 7.50
C LEU A 12 -5.70 -11.48 6.85
N VAL A 13 -4.53 -11.47 7.50
CA VAL A 13 -3.28 -12.04 6.96
C VAL A 13 -3.10 -13.53 7.31
N THR A 14 -4.09 -14.15 7.94
CA THR A 14 -3.98 -15.50 8.54
C THR A 14 -3.75 -16.63 7.52
N ILE A 15 -4.09 -16.43 6.24
CA ILE A 15 -3.74 -17.40 5.19
C ILE A 15 -2.29 -17.17 4.76
N THR A 16 -1.40 -18.05 5.21
CA THR A 16 -0.01 -18.12 4.74
C THR A 16 0.14 -19.19 3.66
N ARG A 17 1.27 -19.16 2.93
CA ARG A 17 1.60 -20.20 1.94
C ARG A 17 1.60 -21.59 2.58
N GLU A 18 2.16 -21.71 3.78
CA GLU A 18 2.24 -22.98 4.51
C GLU A 18 0.83 -23.52 4.80
N LYS A 19 -0.12 -22.65 5.15
CA LYS A 19 -1.49 -23.08 5.41
C LYS A 19 -2.22 -23.51 4.14
N ALA A 20 -1.97 -22.83 3.02
CA ALA A 20 -2.51 -23.24 1.72
C ALA A 20 -1.93 -24.58 1.26
N GLU A 21 -0.61 -24.79 1.42
CA GLU A 21 0.07 -26.05 1.13
C GLU A 21 -0.47 -27.21 1.97
N GLU A 22 -0.69 -26.98 3.27
CA GLU A 22 -1.28 -27.98 4.19
C GLU A 22 -2.68 -28.39 3.72
N LEU A 23 -3.54 -27.43 3.42
CA LEU A 23 -4.90 -27.69 2.95
C LEU A 23 -4.92 -28.48 1.64
N VAL A 24 -4.11 -28.08 0.66
CA VAL A 24 -3.99 -28.79 -0.62
C VAL A 24 -3.43 -30.21 -0.40
N SER A 25 -2.42 -30.36 0.46
CA SER A 25 -1.85 -31.66 0.79
C SER A 25 -2.88 -32.60 1.42
N GLU A 26 -3.75 -32.08 2.29
CA GLU A 26 -4.84 -32.88 2.85
C GLU A 26 -5.84 -33.35 1.79
N LEU A 27 -6.22 -32.49 0.85
CA LEU A 27 -7.14 -32.85 -0.24
C LEU A 27 -6.54 -33.94 -1.13
N VAL A 28 -5.24 -33.86 -1.44
CA VAL A 28 -4.53 -34.90 -2.19
C VAL A 28 -4.48 -36.21 -1.40
N LYS A 29 -4.17 -36.16 -0.10
CA LYS A 29 -4.13 -37.36 0.78
C LYS A 29 -5.49 -38.05 0.89
N ARG A 30 -6.59 -37.29 0.85
CA ARG A 30 -7.96 -37.82 0.87
C ARG A 30 -8.39 -38.38 -0.49
N GLY A 31 -7.57 -38.20 -1.54
CA GLY A 31 -7.90 -38.60 -2.91
C GLY A 31 -8.93 -37.69 -3.58
N GLU A 32 -9.21 -36.51 -3.00
CA GLU A 32 -10.12 -35.52 -3.58
C GLU A 32 -9.47 -34.75 -4.73
N LEU A 33 -8.13 -34.70 -4.75
CA LEU A 33 -7.32 -34.13 -5.83
C LEU A 33 -6.18 -35.08 -6.18
N SER A 34 -5.81 -35.14 -7.45
CA SER A 34 -4.53 -35.71 -7.86
C SER A 34 -3.37 -34.79 -7.43
N ALA A 35 -2.14 -35.33 -7.43
CA ALA A 35 -0.95 -34.56 -7.10
C ALA A 35 -0.72 -33.38 -8.07
N GLU A 36 -1.15 -33.53 -9.32
CA GLU A 36 -1.03 -32.50 -10.36
C GLU A 36 -2.08 -31.40 -10.15
N GLU A 37 -3.35 -31.77 -9.93
CA GLU A 37 -4.41 -30.82 -9.60
C GLU A 37 -4.13 -30.06 -8.30
N GLY A 38 -3.50 -30.71 -7.31
CA GLY A 38 -3.08 -30.05 -6.07
C GLY A 38 -2.05 -28.96 -6.32
N LYS A 39 -1.04 -29.20 -7.15
CA LYS A 39 -0.05 -28.17 -7.52
C LYS A 39 -0.70 -26.99 -8.21
N ASP A 40 -1.60 -27.24 -9.15
CA ASP A 40 -2.29 -26.18 -9.87
C ASP A 40 -3.22 -25.38 -8.94
N ALA A 41 -3.93 -26.06 -8.04
CA ALA A 41 -4.75 -25.40 -7.03
C ALA A 41 -3.93 -24.48 -6.11
N LEU A 42 -2.77 -24.96 -5.64
CA LEU A 42 -1.87 -24.16 -4.81
C LEU A 42 -1.39 -22.91 -5.55
N ASN A 43 -0.92 -23.05 -6.80
CA ASN A 43 -0.47 -21.92 -7.60
C ASN A 43 -1.59 -20.90 -7.82
N ASN A 44 -2.79 -21.35 -8.18
CA ASN A 44 -3.95 -20.48 -8.35
C ASN A 44 -4.33 -19.72 -7.08
N ILE A 45 -4.24 -20.36 -5.91
CA ILE A 45 -4.48 -19.70 -4.62
C ILE A 45 -3.44 -18.61 -4.39
N LEU A 46 -2.16 -18.93 -4.59
CA LEU A 46 -1.05 -17.98 -4.37
C LEU A 46 -1.12 -16.78 -5.31
N ASP A 47 -1.44 -17.00 -6.59
CA ASP A 47 -1.55 -15.95 -7.59
C ASP A 47 -2.73 -15.02 -7.28
N ARG A 48 -3.91 -15.59 -6.97
CA ARG A 48 -5.08 -14.80 -6.56
C ARG A 48 -4.80 -14.01 -5.28
N MET A 49 -4.12 -14.61 -4.31
CA MET A 49 -3.74 -13.91 -3.09
C MET A 49 -2.86 -12.70 -3.40
N GLN A 50 -1.89 -12.84 -4.30
CA GLN A 50 -1.02 -11.74 -4.69
C GLN A 50 -1.82 -10.62 -5.37
N GLU A 51 -2.70 -10.97 -6.31
CA GLU A 51 -3.55 -10.01 -7.02
C GLU A 51 -4.48 -9.23 -6.06
N GLU A 52 -5.15 -9.94 -5.16
CA GLU A 52 -6.06 -9.33 -4.19
C GLU A 52 -5.31 -8.45 -3.16
N ARG A 53 -4.08 -8.82 -2.78
CA ARG A 53 -3.24 -7.97 -1.93
C ARG A 53 -2.87 -6.67 -2.63
N ASP A 54 -2.59 -6.71 -3.92
CA ASP A 54 -2.22 -5.51 -4.68
C ASP A 54 -3.43 -4.60 -4.92
N LYS A 55 -4.60 -5.16 -5.25
CA LYS A 55 -5.87 -4.41 -5.29
C LYS A 55 -6.20 -3.75 -3.95
N LEU A 56 -6.03 -4.50 -2.84
CA LEU A 56 -6.27 -3.97 -1.50
C LEU A 56 -5.31 -2.82 -1.18
N ARG A 57 -4.02 -2.98 -1.48
CA ARG A 57 -3.01 -1.91 -1.30
C ARG A 57 -3.40 -0.65 -2.07
N GLN A 58 -3.78 -0.79 -3.33
CA GLN A 58 -4.19 0.34 -4.15
C GLN A 58 -5.42 1.04 -3.57
N ARG A 59 -6.46 0.29 -3.18
CA ARG A 59 -7.66 0.86 -2.55
C ARG A 59 -7.33 1.60 -1.26
N ILE A 60 -6.48 1.03 -0.40
CA ILE A 60 -6.06 1.69 0.84
C ILE A 60 -5.35 3.00 0.51
N GLN A 61 -4.44 2.99 -0.47
CA GLN A 61 -3.71 4.19 -0.88
C GLN A 61 -4.66 5.27 -1.39
N GLU A 62 -5.58 4.93 -2.31
CA GLU A 62 -6.59 5.86 -2.82
C GLU A 62 -7.47 6.44 -1.69
N GLN A 63 -7.91 5.61 -0.74
CA GLN A 63 -8.72 6.08 0.39
C GLN A 63 -7.94 7.03 1.31
N VAL A 64 -6.66 6.76 1.57
CA VAL A 64 -5.79 7.64 2.36
C VAL A 64 -5.55 8.96 1.63
N GLU A 65 -5.30 8.93 0.33
CA GLU A 65 -5.12 10.13 -0.48
C GLU A 65 -6.38 11.00 -0.50
N ASN A 66 -7.56 10.38 -0.67
CA ASN A 66 -8.84 11.08 -0.61
C ASN A 66 -9.09 11.70 0.77
N MET A 67 -8.72 11.01 1.84
CA MET A 67 -8.85 11.54 3.21
C MET A 67 -7.93 12.76 3.43
N ILE A 68 -6.68 12.69 2.99
CA ILE A 68 -5.73 13.81 3.08
C ILE A 68 -6.27 15.04 2.31
N SER A 69 -6.72 14.83 1.07
CA SER A 69 -7.28 15.89 0.22
C SER A 69 -8.55 16.51 0.80
N SER A 70 -9.46 15.69 1.35
CA SER A 70 -10.72 16.18 1.93
C SER A 70 -10.55 16.92 3.26
N MET A 71 -9.48 16.64 4.00
CA MET A 71 -9.15 17.34 5.25
C MET A 71 -8.32 18.61 5.05
N ASN A 72 -8.11 19.04 3.79
CA ASN A 72 -7.24 20.18 3.42
C ASN A 72 -5.82 20.07 4.01
N LEU A 73 -5.34 18.83 4.19
CA LEU A 73 -4.01 18.54 4.71
C LEU A 73 -3.03 18.47 3.54
N VAL A 74 -1.98 19.29 3.58
CA VAL A 74 -0.90 19.27 2.57
C VAL A 74 0.10 18.16 2.88
N ARG A 75 0.58 17.47 1.83
CA ARG A 75 1.70 16.52 1.96
C ARG A 75 2.97 17.28 2.31
N ARG A 76 3.87 16.62 3.02
CA ARG A 76 5.17 17.23 3.38
C ARG A 76 5.98 17.64 2.15
N SER A 77 5.94 16.84 1.09
CA SER A 77 6.60 17.15 -0.19
C SER A 77 6.09 18.45 -0.82
N GLU A 78 4.77 18.69 -0.78
CA GLU A 78 4.15 19.91 -1.32
C GLU A 78 4.55 21.13 -0.48
N LEU A 79 4.62 20.97 0.85
CA LEU A 79 5.10 22.03 1.75
C LEU A 79 6.58 22.37 1.48
N ASP A 80 7.43 21.37 1.28
CA ASP A 80 8.85 21.57 0.99
C ASP A 80 9.05 22.25 -0.37
N GLU A 81 8.24 21.92 -1.37
CA GLU A 81 8.23 22.61 -2.68
C GLU A 81 7.85 24.09 -2.52
N ILE A 82 6.81 24.40 -1.74
CA ILE A 82 6.41 25.77 -1.45
C ILE A 82 7.53 26.54 -0.75
N LYS A 83 8.21 25.93 0.23
CA LYS A 83 9.36 26.55 0.92
C LYS A 83 10.51 26.88 -0.04
N GLN A 84 10.88 25.95 -0.92
CA GLN A 84 11.93 26.20 -1.90
C GLN A 84 11.56 27.33 -2.87
N ARG A 85 10.30 27.39 -3.29
CA ARG A 85 9.81 28.49 -4.13
C ARG A 85 9.88 29.81 -3.37
N LEU A 86 9.50 29.82 -2.10
CA LEU A 86 9.57 31.00 -1.24
C LEU A 86 11.01 31.49 -1.08
N GLU A 87 11.96 30.61 -0.75
CA GLU A 87 13.39 30.96 -0.64
C GLU A 87 13.93 31.57 -1.93
N LYS A 88 13.58 31.01 -3.11
CA LYS A 88 13.98 31.57 -4.41
C LYS A 88 13.42 32.97 -4.65
N LEU A 89 12.17 33.21 -4.23
CA LEU A 89 11.53 34.52 -4.33
C LEU A 89 12.18 35.53 -3.37
N GLU A 90 12.47 35.12 -2.15
CA GLU A 90 13.17 35.94 -1.15
C GLU A 90 14.58 36.31 -1.59
N MET A 91 15.31 35.39 -2.22
CA MET A 91 16.63 35.66 -2.80
C MET A 91 16.55 36.73 -3.90
N LYS A 92 15.62 36.57 -4.86
CA LYS A 92 15.44 37.55 -5.96
C LYS A 92 15.06 38.93 -5.43
N TYR A 93 14.12 39.00 -4.49
CA TYR A 93 13.69 40.26 -3.89
C TYR A 93 14.83 40.98 -3.15
N ASN A 94 15.72 40.24 -2.49
CA ASN A 94 16.88 40.80 -1.81
C ASN A 94 18.00 41.23 -2.77
N ASP A 95 18.15 40.59 -3.92
CA ASP A 95 19.11 41.02 -4.95
C ASP A 95 18.63 42.26 -5.70
N ASP A 96 17.33 42.35 -6.04
CA ASP A 96 16.73 43.54 -6.66
C ASP A 96 16.90 44.78 -5.76
N LYS A 97 16.81 44.62 -4.43
CA LYS A 97 17.05 45.71 -3.46
C LYS A 97 18.52 46.15 -3.34
N LYS A 98 19.48 45.34 -3.78
CA LYS A 98 20.91 45.70 -3.76
C LYS A 98 21.33 46.47 -5.01
N GLU A 99 20.55 46.42 -6.09
CA GLU A 99 20.82 47.19 -7.32
C GLU A 99 20.22 48.61 -7.27
N GLU A 100 19.29 48.90 -6.36
CA GLU A 100 18.70 50.24 -6.14
C GLU A 100 19.46 51.12 -5.12
N VAL A 101 20.56 50.64 -4.51
CA VAL A 101 21.41 51.39 -3.54
C VAL A 101 22.81 51.59 -4.09
#